data_AF-A0AAV4DZ90-F1
#
_entry.id   AF-A0AAV4DZ90-F1
#
_cell.length_a   1.000
_cell.length_b   1.000
_cell.length_c   1.000
_cell.angle_alpha   90.00
_cell.angle_beta   90.00
_cell.angle_gamma   90.00
#
_symmetry.space_group_name_H-M   'P 1'
#
loop_
_entity.id
_entity.type
_entity.pdbx_description
1 polymer ?
#
loop_
_entity_poly.entity_id
_entity_poly.type
_entity_poly.pdbx_seq_one_letter_code
_entity_poly.pdbx_strand_id
1 'polypeptide(L)'
;MRLHTLSFIGSCSPYAYGLGGNPKTGRREYGSSGLCLPVPNPVFGRCRMESDYCKVVDNQRSTDSNRQTVISFTCNNGYSDGRNGAYGVASDAFFYGHLTGRFHQEKYNFRALSWTPRMVVHYGSCYDNAFWDGRDMYFGDGCSTFYPLVSQDVIAHELAHGITSTNSNLVYR
;
A
#
# COMPACT_ATOMS: atom_id res chain seq x y z
N MET A 1 -23.54 -11.98 -12.28
CA MET A 1 -22.63 -10.82 -12.22
C MET A 1 -21.22 -11.31 -12.52
N ARG A 2 -20.80 -11.31 -13.79
CA ARG A 2 -19.43 -11.70 -14.17
C ARG A 2 -18.52 -10.54 -13.83
N LEU A 3 -17.61 -10.73 -12.87
CA LEU A 3 -16.42 -9.89 -12.75
C LEU A 3 -15.70 -9.98 -14.10
N HIS A 4 -15.80 -8.92 -14.90
CA HIS A 4 -14.91 -8.74 -16.03
C HIS A 4 -13.49 -8.87 -15.49
N THR A 5 -12.76 -9.83 -16.02
CA THR A 5 -11.34 -10.02 -15.80
C THR A 5 -10.64 -8.73 -16.18
N LEU A 6 -10.40 -7.86 -15.21
CA LEU A 6 -9.30 -6.89 -15.29
C LEU A 6 -8.09 -7.74 -15.65
N SER A 7 -7.53 -7.54 -16.84
CA SER A 7 -6.33 -8.22 -17.27
C SER A 7 -5.28 -8.05 -16.17
N PHE A 8 -4.94 -9.12 -15.47
CA PHE A 8 -3.92 -9.16 -14.41
C PHE A 8 -2.49 -8.97 -14.97
N ILE A 9 -2.32 -8.17 -16.02
CA ILE A 9 -1.06 -7.95 -16.71
C ILE A 9 -0.53 -6.55 -16.35
N GLY A 10 -0.41 -6.29 -15.05
CA GLY A 10 0.81 -5.62 -14.59
C GLY A 10 1.81 -6.75 -14.39
N SER A 11 2.93 -6.77 -15.11
CA SER A 11 3.90 -7.87 -15.00
C SER A 11 4.37 -7.96 -13.55
N CYS A 12 4.04 -9.06 -12.89
CA CYS A 12 4.55 -9.38 -11.58
C CYS A 12 6.07 -9.29 -11.63
N SER A 13 6.68 -8.59 -10.68
CA SER A 13 8.13 -8.60 -10.62
C SER A 13 8.59 -10.01 -10.26
N PRO A 14 9.47 -10.64 -11.08
CA PRO A 14 9.97 -11.98 -10.78
C PRO A 14 10.96 -11.99 -9.60
N TYR A 15 11.25 -10.82 -9.03
CA TYR A 15 12.26 -10.64 -8.00
C TYR A 15 11.70 -10.19 -6.64
N ALA A 16 10.41 -9.86 -6.55
CA ALA A 16 9.80 -9.36 -5.32
C ALA A 16 8.79 -10.35 -4.74
N TYR A 17 9.07 -10.74 -3.51
CA TYR A 17 8.26 -11.64 -2.72
C TYR A 17 7.96 -10.98 -1.37
N GLY A 18 6.88 -11.36 -0.72
CA GLY A 18 6.59 -10.84 0.61
C GLY A 18 5.43 -11.53 1.30
N LEU A 19 5.29 -11.29 2.59
CA LEU A 19 4.15 -11.76 3.37
C LEU A 19 3.11 -10.64 3.52
N GLY A 20 1.86 -11.03 3.71
CA GLY A 20 0.75 -10.13 3.99
C GLY A 20 -0.36 -10.80 4.79
N GLY A 21 -1.40 -10.05 5.08
CA GLY A 21 -2.53 -10.48 5.89
C GLY A 21 -2.25 -10.45 7.39
N ASN A 22 -3.22 -10.93 8.16
CA ASN A 22 -3.20 -11.00 9.61
C ASN A 22 -4.00 -12.23 10.09
N PRO A 23 -4.08 -12.52 11.40
CA PRO A 23 -4.74 -13.72 11.90
C PRO A 23 -6.24 -13.79 11.55
N LYS A 24 -6.88 -12.65 11.30
CA LYS A 24 -8.30 -12.57 10.91
C LYS A 24 -8.50 -12.80 9.41
N THR A 25 -7.63 -12.27 8.56
CA THR A 25 -7.75 -12.41 7.10
C THR A 25 -7.04 -13.64 6.54
N GLY A 26 -6.25 -14.33 7.36
CA GLY A 26 -5.31 -15.35 6.93
C GLY A 26 -4.02 -14.75 6.34
N ARG A 27 -2.98 -15.58 6.31
CA ARG A 27 -1.67 -15.27 5.73
C ARG A 27 -1.76 -15.24 4.21
N ARG A 28 -1.12 -14.23 3.61
CA ARG A 28 -0.93 -14.09 2.17
C ARG A 28 0.55 -14.13 1.82
N GLU A 29 0.84 -14.65 0.64
CA GLU A 29 2.19 -14.66 0.07
C GLU A 29 2.14 -13.94 -1.28
N TYR A 30 2.98 -12.92 -1.39
CA TYR A 30 3.14 -12.12 -2.58
C TYR A 30 4.34 -12.61 -3.40
N GLY A 31 4.24 -12.48 -4.72
CA GLY A 31 5.24 -12.98 -5.67
C GLY A 31 4.88 -14.36 -6.25
N SER A 32 3.72 -14.92 -5.87
CA SER A 32 3.10 -16.10 -6.47
C SER A 32 1.82 -15.74 -7.25
N SER A 33 1.40 -16.61 -8.18
CA SER A 33 0.24 -16.44 -9.08
C SER A 33 -0.97 -15.77 -8.41
N GLY A 34 -1.27 -14.53 -8.83
CA GLY A 34 -2.46 -13.76 -8.44
C GLY A 34 -2.23 -12.61 -7.43
N LEU A 35 -1.15 -12.65 -6.64
CA LEU A 35 -0.81 -11.64 -5.63
C LEU A 35 0.60 -11.09 -5.89
N CYS A 36 0.71 -10.09 -6.75
CA CYS A 36 1.99 -9.64 -7.27
C CYS A 36 2.46 -8.30 -6.67
N LEU A 37 3.75 -8.19 -6.36
CA LEU A 37 4.39 -6.91 -6.07
C LEU A 37 5.01 -6.36 -7.37
N PRO A 38 4.43 -5.32 -7.98
CA PRO A 38 4.91 -4.77 -9.25
C PRO A 38 6.07 -3.80 -9.00
N VAL A 39 7.14 -4.29 -8.37
CA VAL A 39 8.36 -3.47 -8.20
C VAL A 39 9.09 -3.33 -9.55
N PRO A 40 9.77 -2.21 -9.82
CA PRO A 40 10.52 -1.99 -11.04
C PRO A 40 11.79 -2.86 -11.06
N ASN A 41 12.57 -2.74 -12.14
CA ASN A 41 13.85 -3.43 -12.25
C ASN A 41 14.76 -3.14 -11.04
N PRO A 42 15.33 -4.17 -10.40
CA PRO A 42 16.22 -4.00 -9.26
C PRO A 42 17.46 -3.17 -9.59
N VAL A 43 17.92 -2.38 -8.62
CA VAL A 43 19.19 -1.64 -8.69
C VAL A 43 20.14 -2.25 -7.67
N PHE A 44 21.30 -2.75 -8.11
CA PHE A 44 22.27 -3.46 -7.26
C PHE A 44 21.64 -4.57 -6.39
N GLY A 45 20.70 -5.35 -6.97
CA GLY A 45 20.00 -6.43 -6.26
C GLY A 45 18.96 -5.96 -5.23
N ARG A 46 18.66 -4.66 -5.17
CA ARG A 46 17.65 -4.09 -4.27
C ARG A 46 16.33 -3.81 -4.98
N CYS A 47 15.27 -4.29 -4.36
CA CYS A 47 13.88 -4.04 -4.72
C CYS A 47 13.37 -2.84 -3.93
N ARG A 48 12.49 -2.03 -4.52
CA ARG A 48 11.86 -0.86 -3.90
C ARG A 48 10.35 -0.97 -4.07
N MET A 49 9.60 -0.75 -3.00
CA MET A 49 8.13 -0.72 -3.04
C MET A 49 7.64 0.60 -3.62
N GLU A 50 7.81 0.73 -4.93
CA GLU A 50 7.50 1.93 -5.69
C GLU A 50 6.96 1.50 -7.05
N SER A 51 5.83 2.06 -7.47
CA SER A 51 5.27 1.86 -8.79
C SER A 51 4.72 3.20 -9.30
N ASP A 52 4.16 3.20 -10.51
CA ASP A 52 3.52 4.41 -11.04
C ASP A 52 2.37 4.91 -10.16
N TYR A 53 1.73 4.05 -9.36
CA TYR A 53 0.49 4.37 -8.63
C TYR A 53 0.72 4.66 -7.14
N CYS A 54 1.77 4.12 -6.53
CA CYS A 54 2.07 4.39 -5.12
C CYS A 54 3.53 4.11 -4.76
N LYS A 55 3.98 4.67 -3.64
CA LYS A 55 5.25 4.30 -2.98
C LYS A 55 4.97 3.92 -1.53
N VAL A 56 5.54 2.84 -1.01
CA VAL A 56 5.42 2.51 0.41
C VAL A 56 6.62 3.01 1.17
N VAL A 57 6.34 3.67 2.29
CA VAL A 57 7.30 4.37 3.13
C VAL A 57 7.15 3.89 4.56
N ASP A 58 8.25 3.52 5.19
CA ASP A 58 8.30 3.17 6.61
C ASP A 58 8.45 4.45 7.44
N ASN A 59 7.52 4.71 8.36
CA ASN A 59 7.58 5.82 9.32
C ASN A 59 8.24 5.45 10.66
N GLN A 60 8.76 4.23 10.78
CA GLN A 60 9.56 3.72 11.91
C GLN A 60 8.86 3.86 13.27
N ARG A 61 7.53 3.75 13.30
CA ARG A 61 6.69 3.95 14.51
C ARG A 61 6.80 5.35 15.13
N SER A 62 7.17 6.33 14.31
CA SER A 62 7.22 7.76 14.68
C SER A 62 6.01 8.49 14.13
N THR A 63 5.76 9.71 14.60
CA THR A 63 4.90 10.70 13.91
C THR A 63 5.71 11.75 13.14
N ASP A 64 7.04 11.70 13.26
CA ASP A 64 7.98 12.60 12.58
C ASP A 64 8.13 12.22 11.09
N SER A 65 7.65 13.10 10.21
CA SER A 65 7.72 12.92 8.76
C SER A 65 9.14 12.95 8.18
N ASN A 66 10.14 13.42 8.94
CA ASN A 66 11.54 13.45 8.48
C ASN A 66 12.20 12.06 8.52
N ARG A 67 11.56 11.07 9.13
CA ARG A 67 12.08 9.70 9.26
C ARG A 67 11.61 8.75 8.16
N GLN A 68 10.88 9.29 7.19
CA GLN A 68 10.21 8.55 6.13
C GLN A 68 11.19 8.05 5.08
N THR A 69 11.31 6.72 4.95
CA THR A 69 12.14 6.10 3.91
C THR A 69 11.32 5.15 3.06
N VAL A 70 11.49 5.22 1.73
CA VAL A 70 10.88 4.24 0.81
C VAL A 70 11.40 2.85 1.17
N ILE A 71 10.49 1.91 1.35
CA ILE A 71 10.84 0.55 1.73
C ILE A 71 11.62 -0.09 0.59
N SER A 72 12.78 -0.61 0.95
CA SER A 72 13.67 -1.27 0.02
C SER A 72 14.33 -2.48 0.69
N PHE A 73 14.41 -3.58 -0.04
CA PHE A 73 14.81 -4.89 0.46
C PHE A 73 15.62 -5.66 -0.56
N THR A 74 16.32 -6.71 -0.12
CA THR A 74 17.05 -7.61 -1.01
C THR A 74 16.06 -8.39 -1.86
N CYS A 75 16.15 -8.25 -3.18
CA CYS A 75 15.31 -9.03 -4.09
C CYS A 75 15.54 -10.53 -3.91
N ASN A 76 14.56 -11.36 -4.29
CA ASN A 76 14.57 -12.82 -4.20
C ASN A 76 14.59 -13.41 -2.77
N ASN A 77 14.64 -12.58 -1.73
CA ASN A 77 14.71 -13.06 -0.33
C ASN A 77 13.37 -12.96 0.42
N GLY A 78 12.35 -12.35 -0.18
CA GLY A 78 11.10 -12.02 0.50
C GLY A 78 11.22 -10.78 1.40
N TYR A 79 10.08 -10.14 1.65
CA TYR A 79 9.94 -9.05 2.60
C TYR A 79 8.82 -9.32 3.61
N SER A 80 9.10 -9.03 4.88
CA SER A 80 8.12 -9.13 5.96
C SER A 80 8.48 -8.11 7.03
N ASP A 81 7.47 -7.38 7.45
CA ASP A 81 7.50 -6.31 8.45
C ASP A 81 6.34 -6.51 9.42
N GLY A 82 6.13 -7.76 9.86
CA GLY A 82 5.00 -8.11 10.70
C GLY A 82 4.87 -7.23 11.95
N ARG A 83 3.65 -6.78 12.23
CA ARG A 83 3.32 -5.88 13.35
C ARG A 83 1.95 -6.21 13.90
N ASN A 84 1.83 -6.17 15.22
CA ASN A 84 0.56 -6.36 15.93
C ASN A 84 -0.26 -7.56 15.39
N GLY A 85 0.42 -8.67 15.08
CA GLY A 85 -0.19 -9.88 14.50
C GLY A 85 -0.23 -9.96 12.97
N ALA A 86 -0.16 -8.85 12.24
CA ALA A 86 -0.03 -8.88 10.78
C ALA A 86 1.31 -9.49 10.34
N TYR A 87 1.31 -10.16 9.18
CA TYR A 87 2.49 -10.86 8.65
C TYR A 87 3.37 -9.98 7.75
N GLY A 88 2.78 -9.01 7.06
CA GLY A 88 3.55 -7.98 6.35
C GLY A 88 2.68 -6.80 5.91
N VAL A 89 2.86 -5.68 6.60
CA VAL A 89 2.07 -4.46 6.46
C VAL A 89 2.43 -3.75 5.15
N ALA A 90 3.71 -3.60 4.85
CA ALA A 90 4.15 -2.89 3.65
C ALA A 90 3.78 -3.63 2.36
N SER A 91 3.83 -4.96 2.35
CA SER A 91 3.45 -5.74 1.17
C SER A 91 1.95 -5.62 0.89
N ASP A 92 1.11 -5.68 1.94
CA ASP A 92 -0.33 -5.41 1.83
C ASP A 92 -0.55 -3.98 1.29
N ALA A 93 0.13 -2.98 1.85
CA ALA A 93 0.02 -1.59 1.43
C ALA A 93 0.40 -1.42 -0.05
N PHE A 94 1.53 -1.97 -0.46
CA PHE A 94 2.01 -1.85 -1.84
C PHE A 94 1.06 -2.52 -2.82
N PHE A 95 0.61 -3.73 -2.51
CA PHE A 95 -0.28 -4.49 -3.38
C PHE A 95 -1.63 -3.78 -3.55
N TYR A 96 -2.31 -3.46 -2.44
CA TYR A 96 -3.63 -2.83 -2.48
C TYR A 96 -3.57 -1.41 -3.02
N GLY A 97 -2.49 -0.70 -2.71
CA GLY A 97 -2.22 0.61 -3.25
C GLY A 97 -2.10 0.64 -4.76
N HIS A 98 -1.26 -0.24 -5.29
CA HIS A 98 -1.11 -0.41 -6.72
C HIS A 98 -2.43 -0.81 -7.37
N LEU A 99 -3.13 -1.80 -6.80
CA LEU A 99 -4.40 -2.30 -7.33
C LEU A 99 -5.45 -1.20 -7.40
N THR A 100 -5.58 -0.39 -6.36
CA THR A 100 -6.58 0.69 -6.27
C THR A 100 -6.27 1.82 -7.24
N GLY A 101 -5.00 2.27 -7.29
CA GLY A 101 -4.60 3.30 -8.23
C GLY A 101 -4.74 2.87 -9.70
N ARG A 102 -4.37 1.62 -10.00
CA ARG A 102 -4.54 1.02 -11.33
C ARG A 102 -6.01 0.87 -11.70
N PHE A 103 -6.85 0.39 -10.78
CA PHE A 103 -8.29 0.28 -10.98
C PHE A 103 -8.90 1.62 -11.42
N HIS A 104 -8.48 2.73 -10.81
CA HIS A 104 -8.96 4.05 -11.21
C HIS A 104 -8.59 4.39 -12.66
N GLN A 105 -7.34 4.15 -13.05
CA GLN A 105 -6.87 4.38 -14.41
C GLN A 105 -7.60 3.50 -15.42
N GLU A 106 -7.74 2.21 -15.15
CA GLU A 106 -8.38 1.24 -16.06
C GLU A 106 -9.88 1.49 -16.17
N LYS A 107 -10.55 1.83 -15.06
CA LYS A 107 -12.01 1.96 -15.02
C LYS A 107 -12.49 3.32 -15.52
N TYR A 108 -11.78 4.38 -15.20
CA TYR A 108 -12.22 5.75 -15.45
C TYR A 108 -11.36 6.50 -16.48
N ASN A 109 -10.31 5.86 -17.00
CA ASN A 109 -9.39 6.44 -17.98
C ASN A 109 -8.62 7.68 -17.47
N PHE A 110 -8.49 7.83 -16.14
CA PHE A 110 -7.66 8.86 -15.51
C PHE A 110 -7.01 8.33 -14.22
N ARG A 111 -5.83 8.88 -13.88
CA ARG A 111 -5.12 8.53 -12.64
C ARG A 111 -5.86 9.09 -11.43
N ALA A 112 -6.00 8.30 -10.37
CA ALA A 112 -6.62 8.73 -9.11
C ALA A 112 -6.06 10.07 -8.59
N LEU A 113 -4.73 10.25 -8.68
CA LEU A 113 -4.04 11.49 -8.37
C LEU A 113 -3.04 11.83 -9.47
N SER A 114 -2.78 13.12 -9.68
CA SER A 114 -1.81 13.61 -10.67
C SER A 114 -0.35 13.39 -10.26
N TRP A 115 -0.10 12.96 -9.02
CA TRP A 115 1.19 12.50 -8.51
C TRP A 115 1.11 11.03 -8.06
N THR A 116 2.26 10.48 -7.67
CA THR A 116 2.34 9.15 -7.02
C THR A 116 2.30 9.35 -5.50
N PRO A 117 1.17 9.07 -4.82
CA PRO A 117 1.07 9.22 -3.37
C PRO A 117 1.94 8.20 -2.63
N ARG A 118 2.34 8.56 -1.42
CA ARG A 118 3.02 7.67 -0.48
C ARG A 118 1.98 6.97 0.40
N MET A 119 2.25 5.71 0.70
CA MET A 119 1.59 4.90 1.71
C MET A 119 2.56 4.80 2.87
N VAL A 120 2.36 5.66 3.85
CA VAL A 120 3.20 5.77 5.03
C VAL A 120 2.70 4.75 6.05
N VAL A 121 3.38 3.61 6.13
CA VAL A 121 3.08 2.54 7.08
C VAL A 121 3.85 2.73 8.37
N HIS A 122 3.44 2.01 9.42
CA HIS A 122 4.03 2.11 10.76
C HIS A 122 4.00 3.54 11.31
N TYR A 123 2.90 4.26 11.08
CA TYR A 123 2.71 5.61 11.61
C TYR A 123 2.39 5.58 13.10
N GLY A 124 3.18 6.30 13.89
CA GLY A 124 3.03 6.38 15.34
C GLY A 124 3.29 5.05 16.05
N SER A 125 3.06 5.03 17.37
CA SER A 125 3.10 3.81 18.17
C SER A 125 1.74 3.59 18.80
N CYS A 126 1.18 2.37 18.68
CA CYS A 126 -0.16 2.06 19.17
C CYS A 126 -1.21 3.05 18.59
N TYR A 127 -1.13 3.30 17.28
CA TYR A 127 -1.99 4.27 16.59
C TYR A 127 -3.14 3.55 15.89
N ASP A 128 -4.34 3.67 16.45
CA ASP A 128 -5.58 3.01 15.99
C ASP A 128 -6.32 3.86 14.93
N ASN A 129 -5.60 4.38 13.93
CA ASN A 129 -6.23 5.16 12.86
C ASN A 129 -5.44 5.12 11.52
N ALA A 130 -6.13 5.47 10.44
CA ALA A 130 -5.57 5.78 9.14
C ALA A 130 -6.11 7.14 8.66
N PHE A 131 -5.35 7.87 7.84
CA PHE A 131 -5.80 9.17 7.34
C PHE A 131 -5.06 9.61 6.08
N TRP A 132 -5.71 10.49 5.33
CA TRP A 132 -5.15 11.31 4.26
C TRP A 132 -4.75 12.70 4.76
N ASP A 133 -3.52 13.16 4.48
CA ASP A 133 -3.01 14.47 4.94
C ASP A 133 -3.12 15.61 3.91
N GLY A 134 -3.75 15.34 2.76
CA GLY A 134 -3.74 16.26 1.61
C GLY A 134 -2.73 15.89 0.52
N ARG A 135 -1.78 14.99 0.80
CA ARG A 135 -0.75 14.55 -0.15
C ARG A 135 -0.49 13.04 -0.13
N ASP A 136 -0.49 12.44 1.06
CA ASP A 136 -0.12 11.05 1.31
C ASP A 136 -1.10 10.39 2.29
N MET A 137 -1.09 9.06 2.30
CA MET A 137 -1.93 8.24 3.18
C MET A 137 -1.08 7.65 4.30
N TYR A 138 -1.57 7.70 5.53
CA TYR A 138 -0.87 7.26 6.73
C TYR A 138 -1.66 6.16 7.40
N PHE A 139 -0.96 5.08 7.79
CA PHE A 139 -1.57 3.90 8.36
C PHE A 139 -0.85 3.54 9.67
N GLY A 140 -1.61 3.55 10.76
CA GLY A 140 -1.13 3.06 12.05
C GLY A 140 -1.07 1.54 12.11
N ASP A 141 -0.20 1.03 12.99
CA ASP A 141 -0.08 -0.41 13.27
C ASP A 141 -1.23 -0.96 14.14
N GLY A 142 -2.19 -0.10 14.50
CA GLY A 142 -3.21 -0.41 15.48
C GLY A 142 -2.62 -0.64 16.88
N CYS A 143 -3.48 -1.04 17.79
CA CYS A 143 -3.12 -1.39 19.16
C CYS A 143 -3.97 -2.56 19.67
N SER A 144 -4.82 -2.35 20.67
CA SER A 144 -5.70 -3.39 21.21
C SER A 144 -6.95 -3.64 20.38
N THR A 145 -7.39 -2.63 19.61
CA THR A 145 -8.67 -2.67 18.90
C THR A 145 -8.51 -3.19 17.49
N PHE A 146 -7.50 -2.68 16.78
CA PHE A 146 -7.28 -2.98 15.37
C PHE A 146 -5.93 -3.66 15.16
N TYR A 147 -5.88 -4.52 14.15
CA TYR A 147 -4.65 -4.83 13.43
C TYR A 147 -4.13 -3.58 12.71
N PRO A 148 -2.91 -3.60 12.12
CA PRO A 148 -2.48 -2.52 11.25
C PRO A 148 -3.56 -2.18 10.23
N LEU A 149 -3.88 -0.89 10.09
CA LEU A 149 -5.03 -0.41 9.32
C LEU A 149 -4.75 -0.39 7.81
N VAL A 150 -4.12 -1.46 7.32
CA VAL A 150 -3.76 -1.67 5.93
C VAL A 150 -4.61 -2.78 5.37
N SER A 151 -5.71 -2.38 4.74
CA SER A 151 -6.64 -3.25 4.01
C SER A 151 -7.07 -2.58 2.72
N GLN A 152 -7.61 -3.35 1.79
CA GLN A 152 -8.01 -2.84 0.48
C GLN A 152 -9.04 -1.70 0.58
N ASP A 153 -10.02 -1.85 1.46
CA ASP A 153 -11.08 -0.86 1.69
C ASP A 153 -10.57 0.41 2.36
N VAL A 154 -9.72 0.32 3.38
CA VAL A 154 -9.11 1.48 4.05
C VAL A 154 -8.20 2.23 3.06
N ILE A 155 -7.37 1.54 2.29
CA ILE A 155 -6.54 2.19 1.26
C ILE A 155 -7.39 2.88 0.19
N ALA A 156 -8.46 2.22 -0.27
CA ALA A 156 -9.38 2.83 -1.22
C ALA A 156 -10.11 4.04 -0.63
N HIS A 157 -10.47 3.99 0.65
CA HIS A 157 -11.08 5.10 1.39
C HIS A 157 -10.15 6.31 1.48
N GLU A 158 -8.90 6.11 1.93
CA GLU A 158 -7.94 7.21 2.04
C GLU A 158 -7.56 7.80 0.68
N LEU A 159 -7.44 6.95 -0.35
CA LEU A 159 -7.22 7.45 -1.71
C LEU A 159 -8.43 8.26 -2.23
N ALA A 160 -9.65 7.85 -1.87
CA ALA A 160 -10.87 8.57 -2.24
C ALA A 160 -10.97 9.96 -1.61
N HIS A 161 -10.40 10.18 -0.43
CA HIS A 161 -10.22 11.54 0.11
C HIS A 161 -9.35 12.39 -0.81
N GLY A 162 -8.22 11.87 -1.28
CA GLY A 162 -7.35 12.53 -2.26
C GLY A 162 -8.07 12.85 -3.57
N ILE A 163 -8.78 11.87 -4.13
CA ILE A 163 -9.58 12.07 -5.36
C ILE A 163 -10.63 13.17 -5.14
N THR A 164 -11.37 13.11 -4.04
CA THR A 164 -12.42 14.11 -3.75
C THR A 164 -11.82 15.50 -3.61
N SER A 165 -10.71 15.64 -2.87
CA SER A 165 -10.03 16.93 -2.66
C SER A 165 -9.50 17.57 -3.95
N THR A 166 -9.12 16.76 -4.94
CA THR A 166 -8.60 17.22 -6.24
C THR A 166 -9.68 17.39 -7.31
N ASN A 167 -10.93 17.03 -7.01
CA ASN A 167 -12.08 17.14 -7.90
C ASN A 167 -13.15 18.08 -7.34
N SER A 168 -14.15 17.53 -6.63
CA SER A 168 -15.28 18.30 -6.12
C SER A 168 -14.95 19.14 -4.89
N ASN A 169 -13.87 18.81 -4.19
CA ASN A 169 -13.41 19.47 -2.97
C ASN A 169 -14.54 19.60 -1.92
N LEU A 170 -15.26 18.49 -1.67
CA LEU A 170 -16.32 18.44 -0.67
C LEU A 170 -15.76 18.82 0.70
N VAL A 171 -16.38 19.82 1.33
CA VAL A 171 -15.94 20.34 2.63
C VAL A 171 -16.30 19.36 3.74
N TYR A 172 -15.31 18.98 4.55
CA TYR A 172 -15.47 18.08 5.70
C TYR A 172 -16.03 18.87 6.90
N ARG A 173 -17.34 18.75 7.18
CA ARG A 173 -18.05 19.46 8.26
C ARG A 173 -19.02 18.55 8.99
#